data_AF-A0A970FYQ0-F1
#
_entry.id   AF-A0A970FYQ0-F1
#
_cell.length_a   1.000
_cell.length_b   1.000
_cell.length_c   1.000
_cell.angle_alpha   90.00
_cell.angle_beta   90.00
_cell.angle_gamma   90.00
#
_symmetry.space_group_name_H-M   'P 1'
#
loop_
_entity.id
_entity.type
_entity.pdbx_description
1 polymer ?
#
loop_
_entity_poly.entity_id
_entity_poly.type
_entity_poly.pdbx_seq_one_letter_code
_entity_poly.pdbx_strand_id
1 'polypeptide(L)'
;MAGREKIRRVFPGANTCRGFHSFYGNIIFHNEANRIFCLKGGPGTGKSSFMKSVASEFLNLGCDVECHHCSSDPNSLDAVVVKQAKAAILDGTAPHIVDPENPGAVDEILDFGAFWDTKGLEQLKDRILELNALKKGCFESAYRYLMCANLVQNDIEETLKPAVDKSKLSDLILDLKRELIDNAEKTGKAAGERHLFHSALTPDGRVSFIHTLADDGIKCCLFQGADSKAKSDMLKYFAGEWLMKGFDVEVFHQPLNPDRVETVLVSGQSLLLTTDTGIKEKACRIVDLDIALTPEKLRAKAGMLEKDREMVEALLQEAVVRLKAAKSMHGELEKLYTPRMGFEAVDELKAKVIDRIKEYL
;
A
#
# COMPACT_ATOMS: atom_id res chain seq x y z
N MET A 1 26.38 -18.07 -3.48
CA MET A 1 25.95 -17.21 -2.37
C MET A 1 24.46 -17.45 -2.22
N ALA A 2 24.01 -18.05 -1.11
CA ALA A 2 22.59 -18.27 -0.86
C ALA A 2 21.90 -16.89 -0.81
N GLY A 3 20.98 -16.64 -1.75
CA GLY A 3 20.14 -15.45 -1.71
C GLY A 3 19.34 -15.46 -0.41
N ARG A 4 19.40 -14.36 0.34
CA ARG A 4 18.56 -14.18 1.53
C ARG A 4 17.10 -14.19 1.07
N GLU A 5 16.28 -15.07 1.64
CA GLU A 5 14.83 -15.11 1.43
C GLU A 5 14.26 -13.69 1.64
N LYS A 6 13.65 -13.11 0.62
CA LYS A 6 13.15 -11.73 0.69
C LYS A 6 11.64 -11.72 0.85
N ILE A 7 11.21 -11.40 2.07
CA ILE A 7 9.81 -11.01 2.32
C ILE A 7 9.64 -9.52 2.10
N ARG A 8 8.81 -9.14 1.14
CA ARG A 8 8.39 -7.77 0.93
C ARG A 8 6.99 -7.56 1.48
N ARG A 9 6.73 -6.42 2.12
CA ARG A 9 5.41 -6.06 2.63
C ARG A 9 4.97 -4.72 2.07
N VAL A 10 3.73 -4.67 1.58
CA VAL A 10 3.12 -3.48 0.97
C VAL A 10 1.62 -3.48 1.27
N PHE A 11 0.92 -2.43 0.87
CA PHE A 11 -0.54 -2.36 0.88
C PHE A 11 -1.05 -2.20 -0.56
N PRO A 12 -2.01 -3.01 -1.02
CA PRO A 12 -2.63 -2.91 -2.34
C PRO A 12 -3.74 -1.85 -2.36
N GLY A 13 -4.16 -1.34 -1.20
CA GLY A 13 -5.14 -0.27 -1.08
C GLY A 13 -5.10 0.40 0.29
N ALA A 14 -5.61 1.63 0.37
CA ALA A 14 -5.52 2.48 1.56
C ALA A 14 -6.85 3.20 1.85
N ASN A 15 -7.04 3.56 3.13
CA ASN A 15 -8.09 4.49 3.55
C ASN A 15 -7.58 5.93 3.32
N THR A 16 -8.18 6.64 2.36
CA THR A 16 -7.69 7.95 1.88
C THR A 16 -8.72 9.06 2.05
N CYS A 17 -8.35 10.29 1.71
CA CYS A 17 -9.25 11.45 1.61
C CYS A 17 -10.39 11.28 0.58
N ARG A 18 -10.30 10.28 -0.30
CA ARG A 18 -11.31 9.91 -1.30
C ARG A 18 -12.11 8.67 -0.92
N GLY A 19 -11.96 8.18 0.32
CA GLY A 19 -12.45 6.87 0.73
C GLY A 19 -11.43 5.78 0.48
N PHE A 20 -11.90 4.53 0.35
CA PHE A 20 -11.03 3.41 0.02
C PHE A 20 -10.47 3.57 -1.40
N HIS A 21 -9.14 3.67 -1.52
CA HIS A 21 -8.44 3.72 -2.80
C HIS A 21 -7.70 2.41 -3.05
N SER A 22 -7.82 1.88 -4.26
CA SER A 22 -7.34 0.55 -4.63
C SER A 22 -6.35 0.60 -5.77
N PHE A 23 -5.22 -0.08 -5.59
CA PHE A 23 -4.28 -0.46 -6.63
C PHE A 23 -4.22 -1.98 -6.81
N TYR A 24 -5.31 -2.70 -6.56
CA TYR A 24 -5.33 -4.17 -6.66
C TYR A 24 -4.90 -4.70 -8.04
N GLY A 25 -5.22 -4.01 -9.13
CA GLY A 25 -4.75 -4.35 -10.48
C GLY A 25 -3.23 -4.26 -10.67
N ASN A 26 -2.50 -3.74 -9.69
CA ASN A 26 -1.04 -3.69 -9.66
C ASN A 26 -0.44 -4.77 -8.74
N ILE A 27 -1.23 -5.68 -8.14
CA ILE A 27 -0.67 -6.76 -7.31
C ILE A 27 0.21 -7.68 -8.17
N ILE A 28 -0.31 -8.14 -9.29
CA ILE A 28 0.42 -8.84 -10.34
C ILE A 28 -0.26 -8.52 -11.67
N PHE A 29 0.52 -8.29 -12.72
CA PHE A 29 -0.06 -8.05 -14.04
C PHE A 29 -0.49 -9.38 -14.68
N HIS A 30 -1.71 -9.46 -15.21
CA HIS A 30 -2.28 -10.70 -15.75
C HIS A 30 -1.44 -11.34 -16.87
N ASN A 31 -0.76 -10.53 -17.68
CA ASN A 31 0.13 -11.01 -18.74
C ASN A 31 1.45 -11.62 -18.23
N GLU A 32 1.80 -11.36 -16.97
CA GLU A 32 2.97 -11.93 -16.31
C GLU A 32 2.61 -13.11 -15.40
N ALA A 33 1.36 -13.19 -14.96
CA ALA A 33 0.89 -14.20 -14.02
C ALA A 33 0.70 -15.56 -14.69
N ASN A 34 1.20 -16.61 -14.03
CA ASN A 34 0.88 -17.99 -14.38
C ASN A 34 -0.49 -18.40 -13.81
N ARG A 35 -0.82 -17.92 -12.60
CA ARG A 35 -2.10 -18.20 -11.94
C ARG A 35 -2.48 -17.14 -10.92
N ILE A 36 -3.76 -16.79 -10.87
CA ILE A 36 -4.33 -15.87 -9.90
C ILE A 36 -5.53 -16.54 -9.22
N PHE A 37 -5.49 -16.64 -7.90
CA PHE A 37 -6.55 -17.21 -7.08
C PHE A 37 -7.29 -16.09 -6.34
N CYS A 38 -8.55 -15.87 -6.67
CA CYS A 38 -9.44 -14.91 -6.04
C CYS A 38 -10.26 -15.58 -4.93
N LEU A 39 -9.94 -15.29 -3.67
CA LEU A 39 -10.70 -15.75 -2.51
C LEU A 39 -12.01 -14.97 -2.41
N LYS A 40 -13.14 -15.69 -2.35
CA LYS A 40 -14.47 -15.10 -2.07
C LYS A 40 -15.01 -15.71 -0.79
N GLY A 41 -15.41 -14.87 0.17
CA GLY A 41 -15.95 -15.32 1.44
C GLY A 41 -16.19 -14.19 2.44
N GLY A 42 -16.89 -14.50 3.53
CA GLY A 42 -17.30 -13.56 4.57
C GLY A 42 -16.15 -13.12 5.50
N PRO A 43 -16.43 -12.23 6.46
CA PRO A 43 -15.48 -11.91 7.53
C PRO A 43 -15.17 -13.18 8.36
N GLY A 44 -13.94 -13.32 8.86
CA GLY A 44 -13.56 -14.44 9.72
C GLY A 44 -13.50 -15.82 9.05
N THR A 45 -13.65 -15.92 7.73
CA THR A 45 -13.63 -17.23 7.02
C THR A 45 -12.24 -17.84 6.87
N GLY A 46 -11.19 -17.22 7.45
CA GLY A 46 -9.82 -17.74 7.41
C GLY A 46 -8.99 -17.31 6.21
N LYS A 47 -9.47 -16.37 5.37
CA LYS A 47 -8.75 -15.90 4.15
C LYS A 47 -7.33 -15.42 4.44
N SER A 48 -7.13 -14.56 5.44
CA SER A 48 -5.78 -14.09 5.79
C SER A 48 -4.91 -15.21 6.36
N SER A 49 -5.46 -16.09 7.21
CA SER A 49 -4.72 -17.23 7.75
C SER A 49 -4.26 -18.18 6.63
N PHE A 50 -5.14 -18.44 5.66
CA PHE A 50 -4.84 -19.20 4.45
C PHE A 50 -3.66 -18.58 3.69
N MET A 51 -3.74 -17.28 3.40
CA MET A 51 -2.67 -16.56 2.69
C MET A 51 -1.35 -16.55 3.47
N LYS A 52 -1.38 -16.34 4.79
CA LYS A 52 -0.17 -16.40 5.65
C LYS A 52 0.47 -17.78 5.62
N SER A 53 -0.31 -18.85 5.69
CA SER A 53 0.22 -20.22 5.57
C SER A 53 0.85 -20.47 4.20
N VAL A 54 0.24 -20.01 3.11
CA VAL A 54 0.84 -20.10 1.78
C VAL A 54 2.15 -19.31 1.72
N ALA A 55 2.17 -18.07 2.20
CA ALA A 55 3.40 -17.27 2.26
C ALA A 55 4.51 -17.97 3.05
N SER A 56 4.21 -18.52 4.22
CA SER A 56 5.18 -19.26 5.04
C SER A 56 5.71 -20.51 4.34
N GLU A 57 4.85 -21.29 3.67
CA GLU A 57 5.27 -22.47 2.91
C GLU A 57 6.27 -22.10 1.82
N PHE A 58 5.98 -21.09 0.99
CA PHE A 58 6.86 -20.70 -0.11
C PHE A 58 8.14 -20.00 0.36
N LEU A 59 8.09 -19.26 1.47
CA LEU A 59 9.31 -18.76 2.12
C LEU A 59 10.21 -19.93 2.57
N ASN A 60 9.65 -20.96 3.21
CA ASN A 60 10.41 -22.16 3.62
C ASN A 60 11.00 -22.95 2.44
N LEU A 61 10.41 -22.81 1.25
CA LEU A 61 10.93 -23.37 0.00
C LEU A 61 11.99 -22.47 -0.68
N GLY A 62 12.39 -21.36 -0.05
CA GLY A 62 13.38 -20.43 -0.56
C GLY A 62 12.86 -19.47 -1.65
N CYS A 63 11.54 -19.32 -1.78
CA CYS A 63 10.93 -18.38 -2.72
C CYS A 63 10.86 -16.96 -2.13
N ASP A 64 10.88 -15.96 -3.00
CA ASP A 64 10.59 -14.58 -2.66
C ASP A 64 9.08 -14.38 -2.62
N VAL A 65 8.60 -13.80 -1.53
CA VAL A 65 7.18 -13.60 -1.29
C VAL A 65 6.88 -12.13 -1.05
N GLU A 66 5.85 -11.62 -1.73
CA GLU A 66 5.32 -10.28 -1.49
C GLU A 66 3.96 -10.37 -0.79
N CYS A 67 3.91 -9.89 0.45
CA CYS A 67 2.70 -9.86 1.27
C CYS A 67 2.02 -8.49 1.15
N HIS A 68 0.77 -8.51 0.72
CA HIS A 68 -0.08 -7.33 0.60
C HIS A 68 -1.01 -7.27 1.82
N HIS A 69 -0.82 -6.29 2.69
CA HIS A 69 -1.54 -6.13 3.95
C HIS A 69 -2.84 -5.36 3.78
N CYS A 70 -3.81 -5.64 4.64
CA CYS A 70 -5.08 -4.91 4.68
C CYS A 70 -4.92 -3.56 5.39
N SER A 71 -5.37 -2.47 4.78
CA SER A 71 -5.36 -1.15 5.44
C SER A 71 -6.40 -1.00 6.54
N SER A 72 -7.37 -1.93 6.64
CA SER A 72 -8.35 -2.01 7.72
C SER A 72 -7.93 -2.94 8.86
N ASP A 73 -6.94 -3.81 8.64
CA ASP A 73 -6.26 -4.56 9.69
C ASP A 73 -4.82 -4.89 9.24
N PRO A 74 -3.80 -4.15 9.71
CA PRO A 74 -2.43 -4.30 9.22
C PRO A 74 -1.82 -5.68 9.54
N ASN A 75 -2.42 -6.46 10.44
CA ASN A 75 -2.00 -7.84 10.69
C ASN A 75 -2.66 -8.84 9.74
N SER A 76 -3.72 -8.45 9.02
CA SER A 76 -4.38 -9.26 8.00
C SER A 76 -3.69 -9.07 6.64
N LEU A 77 -3.82 -10.09 5.79
CA LEU A 77 -3.37 -10.05 4.40
C LEU A 77 -4.59 -9.96 3.49
N ASP A 78 -4.43 -9.15 2.45
CA ASP A 78 -5.33 -8.96 1.33
C ASP A 78 -4.82 -9.70 0.09
N ALA A 79 -3.51 -9.89 -0.04
CA ALA A 79 -2.94 -10.72 -1.10
C ALA A 79 -1.56 -11.28 -0.73
N VAL A 80 -1.15 -12.33 -1.43
CA VAL A 80 0.20 -12.90 -1.42
C VAL A 80 0.63 -13.21 -2.83
N VAL A 81 1.84 -12.81 -3.20
CA VAL A 81 2.46 -13.14 -4.49
C VAL A 81 3.71 -13.99 -4.24
N VAL A 82 3.76 -15.16 -4.87
CA VAL A 82 4.97 -16.00 -4.94
C VAL A 82 5.68 -15.66 -6.24
N LYS A 83 6.81 -14.93 -6.16
CA LYS A 83 7.41 -14.29 -7.33
C LYS A 83 7.94 -15.28 -8.35
N GLN A 84 8.61 -16.33 -7.90
CA GLN A 84 9.18 -17.39 -8.75
C GLN A 84 8.08 -18.13 -9.53
N ALA A 85 6.98 -18.47 -8.85
CA ALA A 85 5.84 -19.12 -9.46
C ALA A 85 5.00 -18.19 -10.36
N LYS A 86 5.21 -16.87 -10.26
CA LYS A 86 4.33 -15.83 -10.82
C LYS A 86 2.86 -16.09 -10.50
N ALA A 87 2.60 -16.52 -9.27
CA ALA A 87 1.28 -16.89 -8.80
C ALA A 87 0.85 -15.94 -7.67
N ALA A 88 -0.43 -15.55 -7.68
CA ALA A 88 -0.99 -14.67 -6.67
C ALA A 88 -2.26 -15.24 -6.05
N ILE A 89 -2.47 -14.94 -4.78
CA ILE A 89 -3.72 -15.20 -4.06
C ILE A 89 -4.22 -13.85 -3.56
N LEU A 90 -5.46 -13.49 -3.88
CA LEU A 90 -6.06 -12.18 -3.61
C LEU A 90 -7.38 -12.35 -2.86
N ASP A 91 -7.70 -11.47 -1.91
CA ASP A 91 -9.05 -11.30 -1.38
C ASP A 91 -9.90 -10.49 -2.37
N GLY A 92 -10.93 -11.13 -2.94
CA GLY A 92 -11.86 -10.51 -3.89
C GLY A 92 -13.15 -9.98 -3.25
N THR A 93 -13.18 -9.75 -1.93
CA THR A 93 -14.38 -9.35 -1.19
C THR A 93 -14.43 -7.85 -0.94
N ALA A 94 -15.64 -7.27 -0.80
CA ALA A 94 -15.81 -5.83 -0.63
C ALA A 94 -15.00 -5.29 0.59
N PRO A 95 -14.33 -4.13 0.47
CA PRO A 95 -14.37 -3.17 -0.64
C PRO A 95 -13.47 -3.51 -1.85
N HIS A 96 -12.73 -4.62 -1.77
CA HIS A 96 -11.74 -5.10 -2.72
C HIS A 96 -12.38 -5.97 -3.82
N ILE A 97 -13.46 -5.51 -4.43
CA ILE A 97 -14.18 -6.32 -5.43
C ILE A 97 -13.26 -6.54 -6.64
N VAL A 98 -12.67 -7.72 -6.71
CA VAL A 98 -11.89 -8.23 -7.85
C VAL A 98 -12.60 -9.46 -8.35
N ASP A 99 -13.12 -9.40 -9.57
CA ASP A 99 -13.65 -10.56 -10.28
C ASP A 99 -12.61 -11.06 -11.28
N PRO A 100 -12.54 -12.38 -11.56
CA PRO A 100 -11.65 -12.96 -12.55
C PRO A 100 -11.73 -12.24 -13.91
N GLU A 101 -10.60 -11.76 -14.42
CA GLU A 101 -10.56 -11.14 -15.76
C GLU A 101 -10.53 -12.21 -16.86
N ASN A 102 -9.75 -13.28 -16.64
CA ASN A 102 -9.55 -14.38 -17.57
C ASN A 102 -9.82 -15.75 -16.88
N PRO A 103 -11.08 -16.03 -16.49
CA PRO A 103 -11.43 -17.25 -15.76
C PRO A 103 -10.99 -18.52 -16.47
N GLY A 104 -10.39 -19.45 -15.72
CA GLY A 104 -9.91 -20.75 -16.23
C GLY A 104 -8.54 -20.69 -16.89
N ALA A 105 -8.23 -19.63 -17.64
CA ALA A 105 -6.93 -19.42 -18.26
C ALA A 105 -5.86 -19.06 -17.20
N VAL A 106 -6.06 -17.92 -16.51
CA VAL A 106 -5.14 -17.44 -15.46
C VAL A 106 -5.86 -17.31 -14.14
N ASP A 107 -7.12 -16.87 -14.15
CA ASP A 107 -7.88 -16.57 -12.94
C ASP A 107 -8.73 -17.74 -12.45
N GLU A 108 -8.87 -17.85 -11.15
CA GLU A 108 -9.70 -18.85 -10.47
C GLU A 108 -10.36 -18.29 -9.23
N ILE A 109 -11.63 -18.64 -8.99
CA ILE A 109 -12.31 -18.32 -7.73
C ILE A 109 -12.12 -19.47 -6.76
N LEU A 110 -11.64 -19.15 -5.56
CA LEU A 110 -11.69 -20.03 -4.41
C LEU A 110 -12.86 -19.60 -3.53
N ASP A 111 -13.97 -20.34 -3.64
CA ASP A 111 -15.22 -20.04 -2.93
C ASP A 111 -15.19 -20.61 -1.51
N PHE A 112 -14.96 -19.74 -0.53
CA PHE A 112 -15.02 -20.11 0.89
C PHE A 112 -16.46 -20.15 1.41
N GLY A 113 -17.42 -19.57 0.67
CA GLY A 113 -18.84 -19.66 1.00
C GLY A 113 -19.38 -21.08 0.90
N ALA A 114 -18.71 -21.96 0.15
CA ALA A 114 -19.03 -23.38 0.09
C ALA A 114 -18.82 -24.13 1.43
N PHE A 115 -18.09 -23.55 2.39
CA PHE A 115 -17.70 -24.22 3.64
C PHE A 115 -18.41 -23.70 4.89
N TRP A 116 -19.42 -22.84 4.78
CA TRP A 116 -20.16 -22.34 5.94
C TRP A 116 -21.53 -22.99 6.16
N ASP A 117 -22.00 -22.95 7.40
CA ASP A 117 -23.39 -23.25 7.75
C ASP A 117 -24.29 -22.07 7.36
N THR A 118 -24.88 -22.17 6.17
CA THR A 118 -25.79 -21.16 5.63
C THR A 118 -27.01 -20.98 6.53
N LYS A 119 -27.62 -22.07 7.04
CA LYS A 119 -28.82 -21.98 7.89
C LYS A 119 -28.50 -21.32 9.23
N GLY A 120 -27.34 -21.63 9.81
CA GLY A 120 -26.85 -20.99 11.03
C GLY A 120 -26.55 -19.49 10.86
N LEU A 121 -26.15 -19.05 9.66
CA LEU A 121 -25.96 -17.63 9.33
C LEU A 121 -27.29 -16.91 9.05
N GLU A 122 -28.25 -17.55 8.40
CA GLU A 122 -29.59 -17.01 8.15
C GLU A 122 -30.30 -16.61 9.46
N GLN A 123 -30.11 -17.39 10.52
CA GLN A 123 -30.64 -17.09 11.86
C GLN A 123 -30.01 -15.83 12.49
N LEU A 124 -28.82 -15.43 12.04
CA LEU A 124 -28.09 -14.25 12.51
C LEU A 124 -28.19 -13.05 11.57
N LYS A 125 -28.99 -13.16 10.50
CA LYS A 125 -29.09 -12.18 9.42
C LYS A 125 -29.21 -10.75 9.93
N ASP A 126 -30.18 -10.48 10.81
CA ASP A 126 -30.47 -9.10 11.23
C ASP A 126 -29.28 -8.48 11.97
N ARG A 127 -28.62 -9.26 12.83
CA ARG A 127 -27.40 -8.82 13.53
C ARG A 127 -26.23 -8.59 12.58
N ILE A 128 -26.06 -9.45 11.57
CA ILE A 128 -25.02 -9.30 10.55
C ILE A 128 -25.25 -8.03 9.73
N LEU A 129 -26.49 -7.77 9.32
CA LEU A 129 -26.86 -6.57 8.57
C LEU A 129 -26.65 -5.29 9.40
N GLU A 130 -27.04 -5.31 10.67
CA GLU A 130 -26.82 -4.22 11.61
C GLU A 130 -25.33 -3.90 11.77
N LEU A 131 -24.49 -4.91 12.06
CA LEU A 131 -23.05 -4.72 12.22
C LEU A 131 -22.38 -4.20 10.95
N ASN A 132 -22.82 -4.67 9.77
CA ASN A 132 -22.32 -4.14 8.50
C ASN A 132 -22.70 -2.68 8.29
N ALA A 133 -23.92 -2.27 8.65
CA ALA A 133 -24.35 -0.88 8.58
C ALA A 133 -23.54 0.02 9.53
N LEU A 134 -23.32 -0.42 10.78
CA LEU A 134 -22.48 0.29 11.75
C LEU A 134 -21.04 0.42 11.27
N LYS A 135 -20.44 -0.68 10.80
CA LYS A 135 -19.08 -0.69 10.23
C LYS A 135 -18.96 0.30 9.06
N LYS A 136 -19.94 0.30 8.14
CA LYS A 136 -19.99 1.24 7.02
C LYS A 136 -20.03 2.69 7.49
N GLY A 137 -20.90 3.00 8.47
CA GLY A 137 -20.99 4.34 9.06
C GLY A 137 -19.67 4.80 9.71
N CYS A 138 -18.95 3.90 10.38
CA CYS A 138 -17.61 4.20 10.92
C CYS A 138 -16.61 4.54 9.81
N PHE A 139 -16.54 3.76 8.72
CA PHE A 139 -15.66 4.07 7.59
C PHE A 139 -16.01 5.40 6.92
N GLU A 140 -17.29 5.64 6.63
CA GLU A 140 -17.73 6.92 6.04
C GLU A 140 -17.36 8.11 6.93
N SER A 141 -17.46 7.95 8.26
CA SER A 141 -17.03 8.96 9.21
C SER A 141 -15.51 9.16 9.18
N ALA A 142 -14.72 8.09 9.17
CA ALA A 142 -13.26 8.18 9.02
C ALA A 142 -12.88 8.94 7.74
N TYR A 143 -13.51 8.62 6.61
CA TYR A 143 -13.23 9.26 5.32
C TYR A 143 -13.53 10.76 5.31
N ARG A 144 -14.56 11.23 6.04
CA ARG A 144 -14.81 12.67 6.21
C ARG A 144 -13.67 13.36 6.95
N TYR A 145 -13.13 12.76 8.01
CA TYR A 145 -11.97 13.31 8.72
C TYR A 145 -10.71 13.32 7.86
N LEU A 146 -10.47 12.25 7.08
CA LEU A 146 -9.35 12.22 6.11
C LEU A 146 -9.51 13.29 5.01
N MET A 147 -10.73 13.51 4.53
CA MET A 147 -11.02 14.58 3.59
C MET A 147 -10.70 15.96 4.18
N CYS A 148 -11.13 16.23 5.41
CA CYS A 148 -10.78 17.47 6.11
C CYS A 148 -9.27 17.62 6.30
N ALA A 149 -8.58 16.57 6.72
CA ALA A 149 -7.12 16.58 6.89
C ALA A 149 -6.40 16.93 5.58
N ASN A 150 -6.87 16.39 4.46
CA ASN A 150 -6.34 16.71 3.14
C ASN A 150 -6.63 18.15 2.71
N LEU A 151 -7.79 18.72 3.06
CA LEU A 151 -8.08 20.13 2.77
C LEU A 151 -7.14 21.06 3.53
N VAL A 152 -6.88 20.78 4.81
CA VAL A 152 -5.91 21.56 5.61
C VAL A 152 -4.48 21.34 5.11
N GLN A 153 -4.12 20.11 4.73
CA GLN A 153 -2.84 19.83 4.09
C GLN A 153 -2.66 20.73 2.86
N ASN A 154 -3.63 20.73 1.92
CA ASN A 154 -3.58 21.57 0.73
C ASN A 154 -3.43 23.07 1.06
N ASP A 155 -4.06 23.56 2.13
CA ASP A 155 -3.93 24.96 2.56
C ASP A 155 -2.52 25.28 3.06
N ILE A 156 -1.88 24.35 3.78
CA ILE A 156 -0.46 24.44 4.13
C ILE A 156 0.40 24.53 2.85
N GLU A 157 0.16 23.66 1.86
CA GLU A 157 0.89 23.64 0.59
C GLU A 157 0.77 24.99 -0.15
N GLU A 158 -0.46 25.53 -0.27
CA GLU A 158 -0.72 26.82 -0.91
C GLU A 158 -0.14 28.00 -0.10
N THR A 159 -0.12 27.90 1.23
CA THR A 159 0.47 28.91 2.11
C THR A 159 2.00 28.98 1.96
N LEU A 160 2.66 27.83 1.76
CA LEU A 160 4.11 27.71 1.56
C LEU A 160 4.56 28.18 0.18
N LYS A 161 3.71 28.04 -0.84
CA LYS A 161 4.03 28.30 -2.25
C LYS A 161 4.70 29.65 -2.55
N PRO A 162 4.32 30.80 -1.96
CA PRO A 162 5.01 32.08 -2.20
C PRO A 162 6.43 32.14 -1.61
N ALA A 163 6.73 31.30 -0.62
CA ALA A 163 8.02 31.20 0.03
C ALA A 163 9.02 30.32 -0.73
N VAL A 164 8.53 29.48 -1.66
CA VAL A 164 9.39 28.64 -2.50
C VAL A 164 10.08 29.51 -3.57
N ASP A 165 11.41 29.56 -3.51
CA ASP A 165 12.27 30.04 -4.59
C ASP A 165 12.30 28.98 -5.69
N LYS A 166 11.49 29.20 -6.73
CA LYS A 166 11.35 28.26 -7.84
C LYS A 166 12.66 28.03 -8.60
N SER A 167 13.55 29.03 -8.65
CA SER A 167 14.83 28.88 -9.34
C SER A 167 15.71 27.92 -8.56
N LYS A 168 15.90 28.16 -7.26
CA LYS A 168 16.69 27.28 -6.40
C LYS A 168 16.14 25.86 -6.34
N LEU A 169 14.82 25.70 -6.28
CA LEU A 169 14.19 24.38 -6.32
C LEU A 169 14.49 23.67 -7.64
N SER A 170 14.40 24.39 -8.77
CA SER A 170 14.70 23.82 -10.08
C SER A 170 16.18 23.43 -10.20
N ASP A 171 17.09 24.28 -9.74
CA ASP A 171 18.52 24.00 -9.72
C ASP A 171 18.83 22.75 -8.90
N LEU A 172 18.25 22.63 -7.69
CA LEU A 172 18.37 21.44 -6.85
C LEU A 172 17.86 20.18 -7.57
N ILE A 173 16.67 20.23 -8.19
CA ILE A 173 16.09 19.08 -8.90
C ILE A 173 16.98 18.66 -10.08
N LEU A 174 17.54 19.62 -10.84
CA LEU A 174 18.43 19.35 -11.96
C LEU A 174 19.75 18.73 -11.51
N ASP A 175 20.33 19.20 -10.40
CA ASP A 175 21.55 18.63 -9.86
C ASP A 175 21.33 17.20 -9.33
N LEU A 176 20.21 16.95 -8.65
CA LEU A 176 19.82 15.60 -8.23
C LEU A 176 19.60 14.66 -9.42
N LYS A 177 18.97 15.15 -10.50
CA LYS A 177 18.82 14.37 -11.73
C LYS A 177 20.18 13.98 -12.32
N ARG A 178 21.12 14.92 -12.38
CA ARG A 178 22.49 14.65 -12.86
C ARG A 178 23.18 13.58 -12.03
N GLU A 179 23.08 13.70 -10.71
CA GLU A 179 23.67 12.76 -9.75
C GLU A 179 23.05 11.36 -9.84
N LEU A 180 21.72 11.29 -9.82
CA LEU A 180 20.99 10.03 -9.61
C LEU A 180 20.65 9.32 -10.92
N ILE A 181 20.42 10.04 -12.02
CA ILE A 181 19.75 9.51 -13.22
C ILE A 181 20.60 9.62 -14.48
N ASP A 182 21.30 10.74 -14.69
CA ASP A 182 21.92 11.04 -16.00
C ASP A 182 23.01 10.05 -16.39
N ASN A 183 23.75 9.53 -15.42
CA ASN A 183 24.81 8.53 -15.64
C ASN A 183 24.29 7.14 -16.05
N ALA A 184 22.98 6.86 -15.90
CA ALA A 184 22.42 5.59 -16.33
C ALA A 184 22.16 5.57 -17.84
N GLU A 185 22.68 4.56 -18.52
CA GLU A 185 22.42 4.36 -19.95
C GLU A 185 20.98 3.89 -20.21
N LYS A 186 20.45 4.21 -21.40
CA LYS A 186 19.15 3.68 -21.82
C LYS A 186 19.24 2.18 -22.04
N THR A 187 18.26 1.43 -21.53
CA THR A 187 18.20 -0.03 -21.70
C THR A 187 17.70 -0.46 -23.08
N GLY A 188 17.02 0.45 -23.81
CA GLY A 188 16.38 0.16 -25.11
C GLY A 188 15.11 -0.68 -25.01
N LYS A 189 14.60 -0.93 -23.80
CA LYS A 189 13.38 -1.70 -23.54
C LYS A 189 12.23 -0.78 -23.14
N ALA A 190 11.00 -1.22 -23.38
CA ALA A 190 9.84 -0.62 -22.74
C ALA A 190 9.87 -0.95 -21.24
N ALA A 191 9.61 0.05 -20.40
CA ALA A 191 9.54 -0.10 -18.95
C ALA A 191 8.08 -0.09 -18.48
N GLY A 192 7.81 -0.86 -17.43
CA GLY A 192 6.56 -0.86 -16.70
C GLY A 192 6.57 0.12 -15.52
N GLU A 193 5.39 0.63 -15.21
CA GLU A 193 5.11 1.41 -14.01
C GLU A 193 4.10 0.64 -13.16
N ARG A 194 4.41 0.47 -11.87
CA ARG A 194 3.55 -0.24 -10.91
C ARG A 194 3.20 0.68 -9.75
N HIS A 195 1.92 0.81 -9.43
CA HIS A 195 1.46 1.68 -8.34
C HIS A 195 0.99 0.90 -7.12
N LEU A 196 1.44 1.28 -5.92
CA LEU A 196 1.05 0.65 -4.66
C LEU A 196 1.08 1.67 -3.50
N PHE A 197 0.89 1.20 -2.28
CA PHE A 197 1.25 1.91 -1.07
C PHE A 197 2.28 1.08 -0.28
N HIS A 198 3.29 1.70 0.33
CA HIS A 198 4.12 1.02 1.34
C HIS A 198 3.71 1.40 2.77
N SER A 199 2.85 2.41 2.91
CA SER A 199 2.30 2.85 4.18
C SER A 199 0.78 3.03 4.09
N ALA A 200 0.07 2.88 5.21
CA ALA A 200 -1.38 3.01 5.27
C ALA A 200 -1.82 3.70 6.57
N LEU A 201 -2.95 4.41 6.52
CA LEU A 201 -3.69 4.86 7.70
C LEU A 201 -4.63 3.74 8.13
N THR A 202 -4.35 3.18 9.31
CA THR A 202 -4.98 1.96 9.83
C THR A 202 -5.59 2.22 11.22
N PRO A 203 -6.36 1.27 11.78
CA PRO A 203 -6.80 1.31 13.18
C PRO A 203 -5.68 1.46 14.22
N ASP A 204 -4.45 1.05 13.87
CA ASP A 204 -3.27 1.11 14.73
C ASP A 204 -2.46 2.41 14.48
N GLY A 205 -3.04 3.37 13.74
CA GLY A 205 -2.37 4.56 13.27
C GLY A 205 -1.71 4.37 11.90
N ARG A 206 -0.74 5.23 11.58
CA ARG A 206 0.06 5.09 10.36
C ARG A 206 1.04 3.92 10.49
N VAL A 207 0.89 2.92 9.64
CA VAL A 207 1.82 1.77 9.55
C VAL A 207 2.61 1.90 8.26
N SER A 208 3.94 1.73 8.31
CA SER A 208 4.82 1.74 7.13
C SER A 208 5.69 0.49 7.07
N PHE A 209 5.74 -0.10 5.87
CA PHE A 209 6.62 -1.23 5.53
C PHE A 209 7.80 -0.81 4.67
N ILE A 210 8.16 0.48 4.64
CA ILE A 210 9.28 1.02 3.85
C ILE A 210 10.59 0.25 4.07
N HIS A 211 10.84 -0.23 5.30
CA HIS A 211 12.03 -1.00 5.64
C HIS A 211 12.14 -2.33 4.88
N THR A 212 11.03 -2.92 4.44
CA THR A 212 11.00 -4.15 3.62
C THR A 212 11.26 -3.88 2.13
N LEU A 213 11.24 -2.60 1.73
CA LEU A 213 11.63 -2.16 0.39
C LEU A 213 13.11 -1.79 0.30
N ALA A 214 13.74 -1.55 1.44
CA ALA A 214 15.08 -1.01 1.56
C ALA A 214 16.06 -2.04 2.15
N ASP A 215 16.29 -3.11 1.41
CA ASP A 215 17.27 -4.12 1.77
C ASP A 215 18.71 -3.63 1.59
N ASP A 216 19.68 -4.37 2.14
CA ASP A 216 21.10 -4.01 2.19
C ASP A 216 21.75 -3.67 0.82
N GLY A 217 21.14 -4.10 -0.29
CA GLY A 217 21.59 -3.80 -1.65
C GLY A 217 21.01 -2.52 -2.27
N ILE A 218 20.09 -1.83 -1.59
CA ILE A 218 19.32 -0.70 -2.15
C ILE A 218 19.82 0.63 -1.60
N LYS A 219 20.31 1.50 -2.49
CA LYS A 219 20.70 2.87 -2.16
C LYS A 219 19.45 3.69 -1.87
N CYS A 220 19.37 4.27 -0.68
CA CYS A 220 18.21 5.02 -0.22
C CYS A 220 18.52 6.53 -0.18
N CYS A 221 17.75 7.32 -0.92
CA CYS A 221 17.76 8.78 -0.87
C CYS A 221 16.50 9.29 -0.18
N LEU A 222 16.67 9.99 0.95
CA LEU A 222 15.59 10.58 1.72
C LEU A 222 15.44 12.07 1.41
N PHE A 223 14.25 12.47 1.00
CA PHE A 223 13.89 13.86 0.74
C PHE A 223 13.06 14.42 1.90
N GLN A 224 13.62 15.40 2.60
CA GLN A 224 12.98 16.10 3.71
C GLN A 224 12.77 17.58 3.37
N GLY A 225 12.24 18.33 4.34
CA GLY A 225 11.94 19.74 4.14
C GLY A 225 10.69 19.91 3.31
N ALA A 226 10.80 20.66 2.21
CA ALA A 226 9.73 21.34 1.51
C ALA A 226 8.40 20.59 1.39
N ASP A 227 7.36 21.39 1.14
CA ASP A 227 5.98 20.98 0.88
C ASP A 227 5.84 19.56 0.28
N SER A 228 4.95 18.77 0.89
CA SER A 228 4.55 17.43 0.45
C SER A 228 4.32 17.36 -1.06
N LYS A 229 3.67 18.37 -1.63
CA LYS A 229 3.45 18.46 -3.08
C LYS A 229 4.73 18.62 -3.88
N ALA A 230 5.63 19.52 -3.48
CA ALA A 230 6.90 19.73 -4.20
C ALA A 230 7.73 18.44 -4.23
N LYS A 231 7.77 17.70 -3.12
CA LYS A 231 8.44 16.38 -3.06
C LYS A 231 7.75 15.36 -3.97
N SER A 232 6.42 15.29 -3.94
CA SER A 232 5.66 14.41 -4.84
C SER A 232 5.92 14.74 -6.32
N ASP A 233 5.93 16.01 -6.71
CA ASP A 233 6.14 16.43 -8.09
C ASP A 233 7.55 16.09 -8.58
N MET A 234 8.57 16.29 -7.72
CA MET A 234 9.94 15.85 -7.99
C MET A 234 10.05 14.32 -8.14
N LEU A 235 9.41 13.55 -7.26
CA LEU A 235 9.43 12.08 -7.35
C LEU A 235 8.77 11.58 -8.64
N LYS A 236 7.63 12.18 -9.04
CA LYS A 236 6.99 11.89 -10.34
C LYS A 236 7.90 12.22 -11.51
N TYR A 237 8.59 13.37 -11.45
CA TYR A 237 9.56 13.75 -12.48
C TYR A 237 10.67 12.70 -12.61
N PHE A 238 11.27 12.27 -11.49
CA PHE A 238 12.31 11.24 -11.51
C PHE A 238 11.79 9.88 -12.00
N ALA A 239 10.59 9.46 -11.59
CA ALA A 239 9.97 8.24 -12.09
C ALA A 239 9.83 8.26 -13.63
N GLY A 240 9.37 9.39 -14.19
CA GLY A 240 9.26 9.59 -15.63
C GLY A 240 10.60 9.49 -16.36
N GLU A 241 11.66 10.10 -15.82
CA GLU A 241 13.00 10.03 -16.41
C GLU A 241 13.54 8.58 -16.43
N TRP A 242 13.31 7.81 -15.36
CA TRP A 242 13.71 6.40 -15.30
C TRP A 242 12.94 5.52 -16.29
N LEU A 243 11.63 5.73 -16.41
CA LEU A 243 10.78 5.07 -17.41
C LEU A 243 11.27 5.37 -18.83
N MET A 244 11.60 6.63 -19.13
CA MET A 244 12.15 7.06 -20.44
C MET A 244 13.53 6.45 -20.75
N LYS A 245 14.27 6.03 -19.73
CA LYS A 245 15.52 5.28 -19.86
C LYS A 245 15.30 3.77 -19.94
N GLY A 246 14.06 3.30 -19.81
CA GLY A 246 13.69 1.90 -19.94
C GLY A 246 13.96 1.08 -18.67
N PHE A 247 13.85 1.70 -17.49
CA PHE A 247 13.87 1.03 -16.19
C PHE A 247 12.47 0.98 -15.59
N ASP A 248 12.05 -0.20 -15.12
CA ASP A 248 10.78 -0.34 -14.42
C ASP A 248 10.79 0.45 -13.11
N VAL A 249 9.67 1.08 -12.79
CA VAL A 249 9.52 1.85 -11.56
C VAL A 249 8.31 1.38 -10.78
N GLU A 250 8.48 1.27 -9.47
CA GLU A 250 7.37 1.10 -8.53
C GLU A 250 7.14 2.43 -7.80
N VAL A 251 5.93 2.97 -7.96
CA VAL A 251 5.52 4.25 -7.40
C VAL A 251 4.58 3.99 -6.23
N PHE A 252 5.00 4.43 -5.05
CA PHE A 252 4.20 4.31 -3.84
C PHE A 252 3.61 5.66 -3.46
N HIS A 253 2.30 5.67 -3.25
CA HIS A 253 1.55 6.87 -2.95
C HIS A 253 1.41 7.12 -1.46
N GLN A 254 1.09 8.36 -1.09
CA GLN A 254 0.78 8.73 0.29
C GLN A 254 -0.58 8.14 0.70
N PRO A 255 -0.70 7.64 1.94
CA PRO A 255 -1.94 7.01 2.39
C PRO A 255 -3.08 8.02 2.58
N LEU A 256 -2.79 9.30 2.85
CA LEU A 256 -3.83 10.33 2.95
C LEU A 256 -4.36 10.75 1.57
N ASN A 257 -3.45 11.07 0.65
CA ASN A 257 -3.78 11.56 -0.69
C ASN A 257 -3.10 10.69 -1.76
N PRO A 258 -3.87 9.84 -2.47
CA PRO A 258 -3.29 8.90 -3.43
C PRO A 258 -2.78 9.56 -4.72
N ASP A 259 -2.98 10.87 -4.92
CA ASP A 259 -2.33 11.58 -6.03
C ASP A 259 -0.92 12.06 -5.67
N ARG A 260 -0.51 11.97 -4.40
CA ARG A 260 0.81 12.38 -3.92
C ARG A 260 1.71 11.14 -3.85
N VAL A 261 2.88 11.23 -4.48
CA VAL A 261 3.90 10.18 -4.43
C VAL A 261 4.75 10.36 -3.17
N GLU A 262 4.95 9.28 -2.44
CA GLU A 262 5.77 9.22 -1.23
C GLU A 262 7.12 8.55 -1.50
N THR A 263 7.14 7.52 -2.34
CA THR A 263 8.34 6.73 -2.65
C THR A 263 8.35 6.28 -4.10
N VAL A 264 9.53 6.23 -4.71
CA VAL A 264 9.81 5.60 -6.01
C VAL A 264 10.93 4.60 -5.83
N LEU A 265 10.71 3.35 -6.23
CA LEU A 265 11.72 2.30 -6.31
C LEU A 265 12.04 2.04 -7.79
N VAL A 266 13.31 2.11 -8.14
CA VAL A 266 13.78 1.90 -9.52
C VAL A 266 14.42 0.53 -9.64
N SER A 267 13.79 -0.35 -10.40
CA SER A 267 14.28 -1.70 -10.67
C SER A 267 15.56 -1.67 -11.49
N GLY A 268 16.49 -2.59 -11.23
CA GLY A 268 17.76 -2.73 -11.95
C GLY A 268 18.86 -1.73 -11.53
N GLN A 269 18.52 -0.60 -10.89
CA GLN A 269 19.48 0.37 -10.35
C GLN A 269 19.66 0.27 -8.84
N SER A 270 18.84 -0.55 -8.17
CA SER A 270 18.81 -0.69 -6.71
C SER A 270 18.73 0.67 -6.01
N LEU A 271 17.81 1.53 -6.46
CA LEU A 271 17.65 2.90 -5.98
C LEU A 271 16.24 3.12 -5.44
N LEU A 272 16.15 3.62 -4.20
CA LEU A 272 14.92 4.01 -3.53
C LEU A 272 14.96 5.52 -3.23
N LEU A 273 13.97 6.23 -3.75
CA LEU A 273 13.78 7.66 -3.60
C LEU A 273 12.53 7.89 -2.74
N THR A 274 12.64 8.46 -1.55
CA THR A 274 11.51 8.48 -0.61
C THR A 274 11.43 9.75 0.23
N THR A 275 10.22 10.10 0.66
CA THR A 275 9.97 11.10 1.71
C THR A 275 9.67 10.48 3.08
N ASP A 276 9.58 9.14 3.17
CA ASP A 276 9.29 8.44 4.42
C ASP A 276 10.53 8.41 5.32
N THR A 277 10.46 9.14 6.43
CA THR A 277 11.56 9.24 7.41
C THR A 277 11.87 7.93 8.13
N GLY A 278 11.03 6.89 7.99
CA GLY A 278 11.29 5.54 8.50
C GLY A 278 12.57 4.91 7.92
N ILE A 279 13.14 5.48 6.85
CA ILE A 279 14.42 5.04 6.28
C ILE A 279 15.65 5.85 6.71
N LYS A 280 15.49 6.84 7.59
CA LYS A 280 16.56 7.81 7.93
C LYS A 280 17.90 7.16 8.30
N GLU A 281 17.89 6.07 9.04
CA GLU A 281 19.11 5.36 9.47
C GLU A 281 19.80 4.59 8.32
N LYS A 282 19.06 4.20 7.28
CA LYS A 282 19.56 3.50 6.09
C LYS A 282 19.82 4.44 4.90
N ALA A 283 19.44 5.71 5.01
CA ALA A 283 19.58 6.67 3.94
C ALA A 283 21.07 6.97 3.69
N CYS A 284 21.57 6.62 2.50
CA CYS A 284 22.92 6.98 2.09
C CYS A 284 23.02 8.46 1.68
N ARG A 285 21.88 9.08 1.36
CA ARG A 285 21.76 10.50 1.04
C ARG A 285 20.50 11.07 1.68
N ILE A 286 20.63 12.20 2.37
CA ILE A 286 19.50 13.01 2.84
C ILE A 286 19.58 14.36 2.13
N VAL A 287 18.48 14.76 1.52
CA VAL A 287 18.35 16.00 0.78
C VAL A 287 17.25 16.82 1.41
N ASP A 288 17.59 18.04 1.81
CA ASP A 288 16.65 18.98 2.38
C ASP A 288 16.18 19.95 1.30
N LEU A 289 14.89 19.90 0.97
CA LEU A 289 14.31 20.82 -0.01
C LEU A 289 14.00 22.19 0.60
N ASP A 290 14.09 22.36 1.92
CA ASP A 290 13.89 23.67 2.57
C ASP A 290 14.98 24.68 2.20
N ILE A 291 16.10 24.25 1.59
CA ILE A 291 17.10 25.16 1.01
C ILE A 291 16.50 26.07 -0.07
N ALA A 292 15.39 25.67 -0.68
CA ALA A 292 14.66 26.45 -1.66
C ALA A 292 13.58 27.33 -1.03
N LEU A 293 13.40 27.33 0.30
CA LEU A 293 12.47 28.22 0.98
C LEU A 293 13.15 29.57 1.30
N THR A 294 12.37 30.65 1.24
CA THR A 294 12.76 31.99 1.68
C THR A 294 12.27 32.21 3.11
N PRO A 295 13.12 32.11 4.16
CA PRO A 295 12.68 32.11 5.55
C PRO A 295 11.89 33.37 5.94
N GLU A 296 12.26 34.53 5.39
CA GLU A 296 11.61 35.82 5.67
C GLU A 296 10.13 35.80 5.30
N LYS A 297 9.78 35.11 4.19
CA LYS A 297 8.40 34.97 3.72
C LYS A 297 7.56 34.02 4.59
N LEU A 298 8.21 33.18 5.39
CA LEU A 298 7.56 32.21 6.29
C LEU A 298 7.37 32.76 7.70
N ARG A 299 8.24 33.65 8.19
CA ARG A 299 8.19 34.16 9.57
C ARG A 299 6.82 34.69 9.97
N ALA A 300 6.19 35.47 9.09
CA ALA A 300 4.86 36.04 9.36
C ALA A 300 3.74 34.99 9.39
N LYS A 301 3.97 33.80 8.82
CA LYS A 301 2.98 32.71 8.72
C LYS A 301 3.31 31.48 9.57
N ALA A 302 4.46 31.48 10.27
CA ALA A 302 4.96 30.30 10.97
C ALA A 302 3.96 29.76 11.99
N GLY A 303 3.37 30.62 12.82
CA GLY A 303 2.38 30.20 13.81
C GLY A 303 1.04 29.76 13.21
N MET A 304 0.71 30.20 11.98
CA MET A 304 -0.47 29.70 11.26
C MET A 304 -0.21 28.30 10.71
N LEU A 305 0.94 28.11 10.04
CA LEU A 305 1.40 26.82 9.52
C LEU A 305 1.55 25.77 10.62
N GLU A 306 2.01 26.16 11.80
CA GLU A 306 2.11 25.27 12.97
C GLU A 306 0.72 24.81 13.43
N LYS A 307 -0.24 25.73 13.59
CA LYS A 307 -1.63 25.39 13.93
C LYS A 307 -2.29 24.50 12.88
N ASP A 308 -2.06 24.74 11.61
CA ASP A 308 -2.62 23.91 10.54
C ASP A 308 -2.02 22.50 10.56
N ARG A 309 -0.73 22.35 10.86
CA ARG A 309 -0.10 21.03 11.05
C ARG A 309 -0.67 20.28 12.25
N GLU A 310 -0.87 20.96 13.38
CA GLU A 310 -1.53 20.38 14.56
C GLU A 310 -2.96 19.95 14.22
N MET A 311 -3.69 20.76 13.45
CA MET A 311 -5.04 20.45 12.99
C MET A 311 -5.08 19.24 12.05
N VAL A 312 -4.12 19.10 11.12
CA VAL A 312 -4.00 17.89 10.29
C VAL A 312 -3.81 16.66 11.18
N GLU A 313 -2.88 16.71 12.14
CA GLU A 313 -2.61 15.59 13.04
C GLU A 313 -3.86 15.22 13.87
N ALA A 314 -4.56 16.21 14.44
CA ALA A 314 -5.80 15.98 15.18
C ALA A 314 -6.89 15.34 14.31
N LEU A 315 -7.05 15.79 13.06
CA LEU A 315 -8.02 15.20 12.12
C LEU A 315 -7.64 13.76 11.74
N LEU A 316 -6.36 13.47 11.55
CA LEU A 316 -5.87 12.10 11.30
C LEU A 316 -6.13 11.18 12.50
N GLN A 317 -5.90 11.67 13.72
CA GLN A 317 -6.19 10.91 14.94
C GLN A 317 -7.68 10.58 15.08
N GLU A 318 -8.56 11.54 14.80
CA GLU A 318 -10.00 11.28 14.79
C GLU A 318 -10.38 10.24 13.72
N ALA A 319 -9.78 10.30 12.53
CA ALA A 319 -9.98 9.26 11.50
C ALA A 319 -9.56 7.87 12.01
N VAL A 320 -8.40 7.75 12.66
CA VAL A 320 -7.90 6.50 13.25
C VAL A 320 -8.86 5.95 14.31
N VAL A 321 -9.43 6.81 15.16
CA VAL A 321 -10.46 6.39 16.15
C VAL A 321 -11.67 5.75 15.45
N ARG A 322 -12.13 6.31 14.33
CA ARG A 322 -13.27 5.75 13.57
C ARG A 322 -12.88 4.46 12.84
N LEU A 323 -11.66 4.37 12.30
CA LEU A 323 -11.14 3.13 11.72
C LEU A 323 -11.07 2.02 12.79
N LYS A 324 -10.65 2.34 14.01
CA LYS A 324 -10.63 1.41 15.14
C LYS A 324 -12.03 0.93 15.52
N ALA A 325 -13.02 1.83 15.52
CA ALA A 325 -14.41 1.44 15.71
C ALA A 325 -14.90 0.50 14.58
N ALA A 326 -14.54 0.78 13.32
CA ALA A 326 -14.86 -0.10 12.20
C ALA A 326 -14.24 -1.49 12.33
N LYS A 327 -12.95 -1.58 12.72
CA LYS A 327 -12.25 -2.85 13.02
C LYS A 327 -12.91 -3.61 14.18
N SER A 328 -13.39 -2.91 15.20
CA SER A 328 -14.15 -3.54 16.29
C SER A 328 -15.45 -4.15 15.78
N MET A 329 -16.23 -3.45 14.96
CA MET A 329 -17.45 -4.01 14.34
C MET A 329 -17.14 -5.19 13.41
N HIS A 330 -16.00 -5.13 12.70
CA HIS A 330 -15.51 -6.26 11.90
C HIS A 330 -15.23 -7.48 12.77
N GLY A 331 -14.51 -7.34 13.89
CA GLY A 331 -14.26 -8.44 14.82
C GLY A 331 -15.54 -9.05 15.41
N GLU A 332 -16.58 -8.23 15.66
CA GLU A 332 -17.89 -8.76 16.06
C GLU A 332 -18.55 -9.58 14.94
N LEU A 333 -18.40 -9.18 13.66
CA LEU A 333 -18.86 -10.01 12.54
C LEU A 333 -18.09 -11.34 12.48
N GLU A 334 -16.77 -11.33 12.68
CA GLU A 334 -15.97 -12.57 12.67
C GLU A 334 -16.45 -13.56 13.73
N LYS A 335 -16.80 -13.10 14.94
CA LYS A 335 -17.36 -13.96 16.00
C LYS A 335 -18.66 -14.67 15.58
N LEU A 336 -19.42 -14.09 14.66
CA LEU A 336 -20.64 -14.70 14.12
C LEU A 336 -20.31 -15.74 13.04
N TYR A 337 -19.37 -15.46 12.16
CA TYR A 337 -19.01 -16.33 11.03
C TYR A 337 -18.10 -17.50 11.42
N THR A 338 -17.05 -17.25 12.21
CA THR A 338 -16.01 -18.24 12.54
C THR A 338 -16.58 -19.57 13.09
N PRO A 339 -17.53 -19.59 14.04
CA PRO A 339 -18.09 -20.84 14.56
C PRO A 339 -18.91 -21.64 13.53
N ARG A 340 -19.25 -21.04 12.39
CA ARG A 340 -20.06 -21.63 11.32
C ARG A 340 -19.22 -22.04 10.11
N MET A 341 -17.89 -21.97 10.22
CA MET A 341 -16.97 -22.38 9.18
C MET A 341 -16.46 -23.82 9.40
N GLY A 342 -16.51 -24.64 8.36
CA GLY A 342 -15.82 -25.92 8.29
C GLY A 342 -14.35 -25.76 7.95
N PHE A 343 -13.51 -25.40 8.93
CA PHE A 343 -12.08 -25.11 8.69
C PHE A 343 -11.27 -26.31 8.19
N GLU A 344 -11.68 -27.54 8.49
CA GLU A 344 -11.03 -28.75 7.96
C GLU A 344 -11.06 -28.76 6.42
N ALA A 345 -12.20 -28.43 5.81
CA ALA A 345 -12.33 -28.35 4.35
C ALA A 345 -11.51 -27.18 3.75
N VAL A 346 -11.38 -26.07 4.49
CA VAL A 346 -10.52 -24.94 4.11
C VAL A 346 -9.05 -25.35 4.12
N ASP A 347 -8.63 -26.16 5.10
CA ASP A 347 -7.26 -26.67 5.19
C ASP A 347 -6.94 -27.69 4.08
N GLU A 348 -7.90 -28.55 3.70
CA GLU A 348 -7.76 -29.42 2.54
C GLU A 348 -7.63 -28.62 1.23
N LEU A 349 -8.44 -27.56 1.05
CA LEU A 349 -8.33 -26.67 -0.10
C LEU A 349 -6.96 -26.00 -0.14
N LYS A 350 -6.45 -25.57 1.02
CA LYS A 350 -5.14 -24.93 1.15
C LYS A 350 -4.01 -25.84 0.66
N ALA A 351 -4.01 -27.10 1.07
CA ALA A 351 -3.02 -28.08 0.60
C ALA A 351 -3.04 -28.20 -0.93
N LYS A 352 -4.23 -28.34 -1.53
CA LYS A 352 -4.40 -28.41 -2.99
C LYS A 352 -3.88 -27.16 -3.71
N VAL A 353 -4.14 -25.97 -3.17
CA VAL A 353 -3.68 -24.71 -3.76
C VAL A 353 -2.16 -24.57 -3.67
N ILE A 354 -1.56 -24.95 -2.53
CA ILE A 354 -0.10 -24.99 -2.37
C ILE A 354 0.52 -25.92 -3.42
N ASP A 355 0.01 -27.14 -3.56
CA ASP A 355 0.53 -28.12 -4.53
C ASP A 355 0.43 -27.59 -5.97
N ARG A 356 -0.66 -26.91 -6.30
CA ARG A 356 -0.82 -26.29 -7.63
C ARG A 356 0.12 -25.12 -7.87
N ILE A 357 0.41 -24.30 -6.86
CA ILE A 357 1.39 -23.22 -7.02
C ILE A 357 2.80 -23.80 -7.22
N LYS A 358 3.11 -24.94 -6.57
CA LYS A 358 4.39 -25.66 -6.76
C LYS A 358 4.60 -26.16 -8.19
N GLU A 359 3.54 -26.40 -8.97
CA GLU A 359 3.65 -26.80 -10.39
C GLU A 359 4.26 -25.69 -11.28
N TYR A 360 4.32 -24.45 -10.79
CA TYR A 360 4.90 -23.31 -11.51
C TYR A 360 6.30 -22.89 -11.03
N LEU A 361 6.88 -23.61 -10.05
CA LEU A 361 8.28 -23.45 -9.61
C LEU A 361 9.21 -24.28 -10.50
#